data_AF-A0A1S3YWK9-F1
#
_entry.id   AF-A0A1S3YWK9-F1
#
_cell.length_a   1.000
_cell.length_b   1.000
_cell.length_c   1.000
_cell.angle_alpha   90.00
_cell.angle_beta   90.00
_cell.angle_gamma   90.00
#
_symmetry.space_group_name_H-M   'P 1'
#
loop_
_entity.id
_entity.type
_entity.pdbx_description
1 polymer ?
#
loop_
_entity_poly.entity_id
_entity_poly.type
_entity_poly.pdbx_seq_one_letter_code
_entity_poly.pdbx_strand_id
1 'polypeptide(L)'
;MLHTKKIMAALSDEEIAGIKNLINSAILDSEVKGGLRWPIGKDSSGGRYAVIGVWHTTAKSYGNPSIRFKLRHADRFDFGSSTGEVSRETSLKMPGIVSQLRVGFLSMTSNYVYLIFIWSLWAILIHLIWSLWVIHPCVRAIGVTYTKPYHNILRN
;
A
#
# COMPACT_ATOMS: atom_id res chain seq x y z
N MET A 1 14.91 29.59 13.55
CA MET A 1 15.43 29.50 12.17
C MET A 1 14.39 28.78 11.33
N LEU A 2 13.82 29.42 10.30
CA LEU A 2 12.75 28.84 9.48
C LEU A 2 13.39 27.97 8.38
N HIS A 3 13.26 26.64 8.47
CA HIS A 3 13.77 25.74 7.43
C HIS A 3 12.74 25.62 6.30
N THR A 4 12.89 26.42 5.24
CA THR A 4 12.07 26.28 4.03
C THR A 4 12.66 25.18 3.16
N LYS A 5 11.97 24.03 3.10
CA LYS A 5 12.30 22.96 2.17
C LYS A 5 11.88 23.37 0.75
N LYS A 6 12.77 24.04 0.02
CA LYS A 6 12.51 24.44 -1.37
C LYS A 6 12.37 23.19 -2.24
N ILE A 7 11.28 23.10 -3.01
CA ILE A 7 11.13 22.08 -4.05
C ILE A 7 12.27 22.28 -5.04
N MET A 8 13.02 21.21 -5.34
CA MET A 8 14.17 21.25 -6.25
C MET A 8 13.72 21.74 -7.62
N ALA A 9 13.93 23.03 -7.91
CA ALA A 9 14.16 23.48 -9.26
C ALA A 9 15.47 22.83 -9.75
N ALA A 10 15.63 22.72 -11.08
CA ALA A 10 16.93 22.33 -11.64
C ALA A 10 18.00 23.29 -11.11
N LEU A 11 19.07 22.73 -10.51
CA LEU A 11 20.20 23.52 -10.02
C LEU A 11 20.92 24.16 -11.19
N SER A 12 21.36 25.42 -11.04
CA SER A 12 22.20 26.06 -12.05
C SER A 12 23.62 25.47 -12.04
N ASP A 13 24.37 25.69 -13.12
CA ASP A 13 25.76 25.20 -13.22
C ASP A 13 26.65 25.78 -12.12
N GLU A 14 26.42 27.03 -11.72
CA GLU A 14 27.11 27.68 -10.60
C GLU A 14 26.78 27.02 -9.26
N GLU A 15 25.51 26.63 -9.05
CA GLU A 15 25.07 25.93 -7.85
C GLU A 15 25.71 24.53 -7.76
N ILE A 16 25.75 23.82 -8.89
CA ILE A 16 26.42 22.51 -9.01
C ILE A 16 27.92 22.67 -8.74
N ALA A 17 28.58 23.68 -9.32
CA ALA A 17 29.99 23.95 -9.08
C ALA A 17 30.28 24.30 -7.61
N GLY A 18 29.40 25.09 -6.99
CA GLY A 18 29.48 25.45 -5.57
C GLY A 18 29.41 24.23 -4.66
N ILE A 19 28.47 23.31 -4.92
CA ILE A 19 28.33 22.04 -4.18
C ILE A 19 29.53 21.13 -4.43
N LYS A 20 30.02 21.01 -5.67
CA LYS A 20 31.21 20.21 -5.99
C LYS A 20 32.45 20.72 -5.26
N ASN A 21 32.67 22.04 -5.22
CA ASN A 21 33.77 22.64 -4.47
C ASN A 21 33.67 22.36 -2.97
N LEU A 22 32.46 22.37 -2.42
CA LEU A 22 32.20 22.02 -1.02
C LEU A 22 32.53 20.55 -0.73
N ILE A 23 32.16 19.64 -1.63
CA ILE A 23 32.48 18.21 -1.48
C ILE A 23 34.00 17.99 -1.60
N ASN A 24 34.65 18.64 -2.57
CA ASN A 24 36.08 18.48 -2.84
C ASN A 24 36.98 19.11 -1.77
N SER A 25 36.46 20.06 -0.97
CA SER A 25 37.20 20.64 0.16
C SER A 25 37.15 19.80 1.43
N ALA A 26 36.35 18.72 1.44
CA ALA A 26 36.26 17.81 2.57
C ALA A 26 37.55 17.01 2.74
N ILE A 27 37.98 16.83 3.98
CA ILE A 27 39.14 16.03 4.37
C ILE A 27 38.64 14.85 5.19
N LEU A 28 39.10 13.65 4.86
CA LEU A 28 38.88 12.45 5.68
C LEU A 28 39.63 12.59 7.00
N ASP A 29 38.91 12.39 8.10
CA ASP A 29 39.45 12.48 9.45
C ASP A 29 38.74 11.44 10.32
N SER A 30 39.47 10.40 10.74
CA SER A 30 38.93 9.31 11.56
C SER A 30 38.63 9.72 13.00
N GLU A 31 39.20 10.83 13.46
CA GLU A 31 39.09 11.28 14.84
C GLU A 31 37.83 12.11 15.09
N VAL A 32 37.15 12.54 14.01
CA VAL A 32 35.90 13.29 14.09
C VAL A 32 34.70 12.41 13.78
N LYS A 33 33.59 12.67 14.48
CA LYS A 33 32.32 12.02 14.20
C LYS A 33 31.85 12.34 12.78
N GLY A 34 31.41 11.32 12.06
CA GLY A 34 31.05 11.40 10.65
C GLY A 34 32.24 11.29 9.69
N GLY A 35 33.48 11.25 10.17
CA GLY A 35 34.65 10.89 9.37
C GLY A 35 35.13 11.96 8.37
N LEU A 36 34.48 13.13 8.35
CA LEU A 36 34.83 14.24 7.46
C LEU A 36 34.94 15.54 8.24
N ARG A 37 35.94 16.33 7.89
CA ARG A 37 36.10 17.71 8.34
C ARG A 37 36.31 18.64 7.16
N TRP A 38 36.02 19.91 7.40
CA TRP A 38 36.36 20.99 6.48
C TRP A 38 37.42 21.89 7.09
N PRO A 39 38.38 22.38 6.28
CA PRO A 39 39.23 23.50 6.71
C PRO A 39 38.37 24.70 7.11
N ILE A 40 38.91 25.52 8.03
CA ILE A 40 38.23 26.72 8.52
C ILE A 40 37.79 27.59 7.33
N GLY A 41 36.49 27.91 7.27
CA GLY A 41 35.90 28.74 6.21
C GLY A 41 35.72 28.03 4.86
N LYS A 42 35.90 26.72 4.78
CA LYS A 42 35.65 25.90 3.58
C LYS A 42 34.40 25.04 3.67
N ASP A 43 33.70 25.09 4.80
CA ASP A 43 32.42 24.45 5.09
C ASP A 43 31.22 25.18 4.50
N SER A 44 31.45 26.26 3.74
CA SER A 44 30.44 26.96 2.96
C SER A 44 30.96 27.36 1.58
N SER A 45 30.04 27.54 0.63
CA SER A 45 30.34 27.86 -0.76
C SER A 45 29.31 28.82 -1.34
N GLY A 46 29.78 29.89 -2.00
CA GLY A 46 28.95 30.86 -2.71
C GLY A 46 27.94 31.63 -1.85
N GLY A 47 28.11 31.66 -0.51
CA GLY A 47 27.20 32.30 0.45
C GLY A 47 25.79 31.70 0.53
N ARG A 48 25.52 30.63 -0.23
CA ARG A 48 24.20 29.99 -0.35
C ARG A 48 24.17 28.57 0.20
N TYR A 49 25.32 27.90 0.27
CA TYR A 49 25.43 26.52 0.71
C TYR A 49 26.41 26.42 1.86
N ALA A 50 26.02 25.69 2.90
CA ALA A 50 26.85 25.36 4.04
C ALA A 50 26.62 23.90 4.45
N VAL A 51 27.64 23.25 5.00
CA VAL A 51 27.51 21.90 5.55
C VAL A 51 26.75 21.97 6.87
N ILE A 52 25.57 21.37 6.93
CA ILE A 52 24.75 21.32 8.15
C ILE A 52 24.97 20.06 8.98
N GLY A 53 25.53 19.00 8.38
CA GLY A 53 25.94 17.80 9.09
C GLY A 53 26.62 16.79 8.17
N VAL A 54 27.22 15.77 8.78
CA VAL A 54 27.91 14.67 8.12
C VAL A 54 27.41 13.34 8.67
N TRP A 55 27.20 12.38 7.78
CA TRP A 55 26.77 11.03 8.12
C TRP A 55 27.67 10.01 7.43
N HIS A 56 28.48 9.30 8.19
CA HIS A 56 29.13 8.08 7.72
C HIS A 56 28.30 6.88 8.13
N THR A 57 27.76 6.15 7.15
CA THR A 57 26.86 5.03 7.42
C THR A 57 27.33 3.78 6.70
N THR A 58 27.65 2.75 7.47
CA THR A 58 27.92 1.41 6.93
C THR A 58 26.70 0.54 7.16
N ALA A 59 26.34 -0.27 6.17
CA ALA A 59 25.21 -1.17 6.31
C ALA A 59 25.49 -2.55 5.69
N LYS A 60 25.09 -3.59 6.40
CA LYS A 60 25.07 -4.97 5.90
C LYS A 60 23.63 -5.41 5.78
N SER A 61 23.27 -5.95 4.63
CA SER A 61 21.92 -6.46 4.37
C SER A 61 22.00 -7.96 4.13
N TYR A 62 21.16 -8.70 4.82
CA TYR A 62 21.00 -10.14 4.71
C TYR A 62 19.55 -10.40 4.36
N GLY A 63 19.28 -11.37 3.49
CA GLY A 63 17.90 -11.68 3.21
C GLY A 63 17.70 -12.68 2.10
N ASN A 64 16.44 -13.04 1.98
CA ASN A 64 15.86 -13.85 0.92
C ASN A 64 14.57 -13.14 0.45
N PRO A 65 13.83 -13.71 -0.51
CA PRO A 65 12.60 -13.08 -1.00
C PRO A 65 11.54 -12.80 0.08
N SER A 66 11.55 -13.52 1.21
CA SER A 66 10.54 -13.43 2.26
C SER A 66 10.95 -12.55 3.45
N ILE A 67 12.25 -12.40 3.71
CA ILE A 67 12.79 -11.64 4.86
C ILE A 67 14.02 -10.84 4.42
N ARG A 68 14.10 -9.58 4.87
CA ARG A 68 15.27 -8.71 4.70
C ARG A 68 15.65 -8.08 6.03
N PHE A 69 16.84 -8.42 6.50
CA PHE A 69 17.44 -7.89 7.72
C PHE A 69 18.59 -6.96 7.34
N LYS A 70 18.59 -5.74 7.87
CA LYS A 70 19.62 -4.73 7.62
C LYS A 70 20.21 -4.29 8.95
N LEU A 71 21.51 -4.51 9.12
CA LEU A 71 22.31 -3.89 10.17
C LEU A 71 22.92 -2.61 9.62
N ARG A 72 22.82 -1.53 10.36
CA ARG A 72 23.37 -0.22 9.99
C ARG A 72 24.14 0.34 11.16
N HIS A 73 25.37 0.77 10.93
CA HIS A 73 26.13 1.59 11.86
C HIS A 73 26.20 2.99 11.26
N ALA A 74 25.64 3.96 11.97
CA ALA A 74 25.62 5.35 11.53
C ALA A 74 26.39 6.20 12.53
N ASP A 75 27.44 6.83 12.06
CA ASP A 75 28.18 7.86 12.76
C ASP A 75 27.81 9.21 12.15
N ARG A 76 27.32 10.11 12.99
CA ARG A 76 26.64 11.33 12.58
C ARG A 76 27.18 12.50 13.35
N PHE A 77 27.31 13.63 12.68
CA PHE A 77 27.61 14.90 13.30
C PHE A 77 26.71 15.98 12.73
N ASP A 78 25.98 16.67 13.59
CA ASP A 78 25.13 17.81 13.25
C ASP A 78 25.85 19.10 13.65
N PHE A 79 26.16 19.96 12.68
CA PHE A 79 26.81 21.25 12.93
C PHE A 79 25.86 22.27 13.53
N GLY A 80 24.55 22.17 13.24
CA GLY A 80 23.54 23.09 13.74
C GLY A 80 23.32 22.96 15.26
N SER A 81 23.31 21.73 15.77
CA SER A 81 23.24 21.46 17.21
C SER A 81 24.60 21.21 17.87
N SER A 82 25.69 21.13 17.08
CA SER A 82 27.03 20.72 17.54
C SER A 82 27.02 19.38 18.29
N THR A 83 26.09 18.48 17.94
CA THR A 83 25.96 17.16 18.56
C THR A 83 26.33 16.07 17.58
N GLY A 84 27.13 15.12 18.05
CA GLY A 84 27.42 13.92 17.29
C GLY A 84 26.85 12.66 17.94
N GLU A 85 26.27 11.80 17.12
CA GLU A 85 25.60 10.57 17.52
C GLU A 85 26.20 9.38 16.78
N VAL A 86 26.50 8.32 17.51
CA VAL A 86 26.87 7.03 16.92
C VAL A 86 25.78 6.02 17.27
N SER A 87 25.04 5.58 16.25
CA SER A 87 23.95 4.63 16.41
C SER A 87 24.25 3.29 15.74
N ARG A 88 23.80 2.20 16.38
CA ARG A 88 23.69 0.87 15.77
C ARG A 88 22.22 0.57 15.61
N GLU A 89 21.81 0.38 14.36
CA GLU A 89 20.41 0.26 14.00
C GLU A 89 20.17 -1.07 13.31
N THR A 90 19.04 -1.69 13.63
CA THR A 90 18.59 -2.93 13.02
C THR A 90 17.23 -2.69 12.38
N SER A 91 17.07 -3.14 11.14
CA SER A 91 15.81 -3.05 10.41
C SER A 91 15.43 -4.43 9.89
N LEU A 92 14.24 -4.90 10.26
CA LEU A 92 13.66 -6.14 9.77
C LEU A 92 12.47 -5.81 8.87
N LYS A 93 12.51 -6.28 7.63
CA LYS A 93 11.38 -6.26 6.71
C LYS A 93 10.98 -7.69 6.41
N MET A 94 9.68 -7.99 6.48
CA MET A 94 9.14 -9.33 6.25
C MET A 94 8.16 -9.30 5.06
N PRO A 95 8.65 -9.06 3.83
CA PRO A 95 7.79 -8.98 2.64
C PRO A 95 6.99 -10.26 2.38
N GLY A 96 7.49 -11.43 2.79
CA GLY A 96 6.76 -12.69 2.66
C GLY A 96 5.51 -12.77 3.54
N ILE A 97 5.54 -12.18 4.75
CA ILE A 97 4.34 -12.08 5.59
C ILE A 97 3.36 -11.08 4.98
N VAL A 98 3.87 -9.93 4.50
CA VAL A 98 3.03 -8.92 3.84
C VAL A 98 2.33 -9.49 2.60
N SER A 99 3.01 -10.34 1.82
CA SER A 99 2.40 -10.98 0.65
C SER A 99 1.33 -12.00 1.04
N GLN A 100 1.59 -12.86 2.03
CA GLN A 100 0.59 -13.82 2.53
C GLN A 100 -0.65 -13.13 3.10
N LEU A 101 -0.48 -12.06 3.88
CA LEU A 101 -1.60 -11.28 4.41
C LEU A 101 -2.42 -10.63 3.29
N ARG A 102 -1.78 -10.13 2.23
CA ARG A 102 -2.49 -9.56 1.08
C ARG A 102 -3.29 -10.62 0.33
N VAL A 103 -2.73 -11.81 0.13
CA VAL A 103 -3.43 -12.94 -0.51
C VAL A 103 -4.59 -13.43 0.37
N GLY A 104 -4.38 -13.58 1.68
CA GLY A 104 -5.41 -13.98 2.62
C GLY A 104 -6.58 -12.99 2.65
N PHE A 105 -6.30 -11.68 2.65
CA PHE A 105 -7.33 -10.65 2.58
C PHE A 105 -8.16 -10.75 1.28
N LEU A 106 -7.50 -10.89 0.14
CA LEU A 106 -8.17 -11.06 -1.16
C LEU A 106 -8.99 -12.36 -1.23
N SER A 107 -8.47 -13.45 -0.65
CA SER A 107 -9.17 -14.74 -0.57
C SER A 107 -10.41 -14.65 0.33
N MET A 108 -10.30 -14.01 1.50
CA MET A 108 -11.45 -13.77 2.39
C MET A 108 -12.52 -12.93 1.71
N THR A 109 -12.16 -11.81 1.09
CA THR A 109 -13.14 -10.96 0.38
C THR A 109 -13.83 -11.69 -0.75
N SER A 110 -13.10 -12.54 -1.48
CA SER A 110 -13.66 -13.35 -2.56
C SER A 110 -14.70 -14.35 -2.04
N ASN A 111 -14.37 -15.10 -0.99
CA ASN A 111 -15.28 -16.09 -0.39
C ASN A 111 -16.58 -15.46 0.16
N TYR A 112 -16.51 -14.30 0.82
CA TYR A 112 -17.71 -13.61 1.29
C TYR A 112 -18.60 -13.14 0.14
N VAL A 113 -18.01 -12.62 -0.94
CA VAL A 113 -18.76 -12.22 -2.14
C VAL A 113 -19.45 -13.43 -2.77
N TYR A 114 -18.74 -14.57 -2.93
CA TYR A 114 -19.35 -15.81 -3.43
C TYR A 114 -20.51 -16.29 -2.54
N LEU A 115 -20.37 -16.24 -1.22
CA LEU A 115 -21.44 -16.62 -0.30
C LEU A 115 -22.66 -15.70 -0.46
N ILE A 116 -22.47 -14.37 -0.55
CA ILE A 116 -23.56 -13.42 -0.78
C ILE A 116 -24.28 -13.70 -2.11
N PHE A 117 -23.55 -14.00 -3.17
CA PHE A 117 -24.14 -14.37 -4.47
C PHE A 117 -24.95 -15.67 -4.41
N ILE A 118 -24.42 -16.71 -3.75
CA ILE A 118 -25.12 -18.00 -3.60
C ILE A 118 -26.42 -17.82 -2.80
N TRP A 119 -26.38 -17.09 -1.69
CA TRP A 119 -27.56 -16.79 -0.88
C TRP A 119 -28.60 -15.99 -1.66
N SER A 120 -28.16 -15.02 -2.47
CA SER A 120 -29.05 -14.20 -3.31
C SER A 120 -29.75 -15.05 -4.38
N LEU A 121 -29.00 -15.92 -5.07
CA LEU A 121 -29.56 -16.84 -6.06
C LEU A 121 -30.55 -17.83 -5.44
N TRP A 122 -30.25 -18.34 -4.24
CA TRP A 122 -31.14 -19.24 -3.52
C TRP A 122 -32.44 -18.55 -3.08
N ALA A 123 -32.36 -17.30 -2.61
CA ALA A 123 -33.54 -16.49 -2.29
C ALA A 123 -34.42 -16.24 -3.53
N ILE A 124 -33.81 -15.92 -4.69
CA ILE A 124 -34.53 -15.75 -5.96
C ILE A 124 -35.20 -17.05 -6.37
N LEU A 125 -34.52 -18.19 -6.25
CA LEU A 125 -35.08 -19.50 -6.57
C LEU A 125 -36.33 -19.82 -5.73
N ILE A 126 -36.29 -19.55 -4.42
CA ILE A 126 -37.44 -19.71 -3.53
C ILE A 126 -38.61 -18.82 -3.97
N HIS A 127 -38.34 -17.56 -4.29
CA HIS A 127 -39.37 -16.64 -4.79
C HIS A 127 -39.99 -17.11 -6.11
N LEU A 128 -39.21 -17.66 -7.03
CA LEU A 128 -39.70 -18.21 -8.30
C LEU A 128 -40.58 -19.45 -8.07
N ILE A 129 -40.15 -20.37 -7.21
CA ILE A 129 -40.94 -21.57 -6.84
C ILE A 129 -42.27 -21.16 -6.19
N TRP A 130 -42.23 -20.19 -5.27
CA TRP A 130 -43.44 -19.70 -4.61
C TRP A 130 -44.39 -19.01 -5.59
N SER A 131 -43.85 -18.19 -6.49
CA SER A 131 -44.63 -17.54 -7.57
C SER A 131 -45.28 -18.55 -8.50
N LEU A 132 -44.55 -19.61 -8.90
CA LEU A 132 -45.11 -20.70 -9.71
C LEU A 132 -46.26 -21.41 -8.98
N TRP A 133 -46.13 -21.65 -7.68
CA TRP A 133 -47.17 -22.32 -6.89
C TRP A 133 -48.39 -21.44 -6.61
N VAL A 134 -48.24 -20.11 -6.60
CA VAL A 134 -49.33 -19.13 -6.47
C VAL A 134 -50.07 -18.91 -7.80
N ILE A 135 -49.37 -18.99 -8.93
CA ILE A 135 -49.98 -18.79 -10.26
C ILE A 135 -50.70 -20.07 -10.75
N HIS A 136 -50.22 -21.26 -10.39
CA HIS A 136 -50.79 -22.54 -10.84
C HIS A 136 -52.24 -22.85 -10.36
N PRO A 137 -52.72 -22.47 -9.16
CA PRO A 137 -54.12 -22.69 -8.77
C PRO A 137 -55.11 -21.80 -9.54
N CYS A 138 -54.67 -20.69 -10.13
CA CYS A 138 -55.56 -19.79 -10.87
C CYS A 138 -55.98 -20.32 -12.26
N VAL A 139 -55.31 -21.33 -12.83
CA VAL A 139 -55.65 -21.87 -14.16
C VAL A 139 -56.75 -22.96 -14.08
N ARG A 140 -57.16 -23.39 -12.89
CA ARG A 140 -58.16 -24.46 -12.73
C ARG A 140 -59.62 -23.99 -12.64
N ALA A 141 -59.89 -22.69 -12.76
CA ALA A 141 -61.20 -22.09 -12.49
C ALA A 141 -61.81 -21.32 -13.68
N ILE A 142 -61.59 -21.77 -14.91
CA ILE A 142 -62.41 -21.32 -16.06
C ILE A 142 -63.27 -22.51 -16.50
N GLY A 143 -64.51 -22.52 -15.97
CA GLY A 143 -65.53 -23.50 -16.29
C GLY A 143 -66.05 -23.33 -17.72
N VAL A 144 -66.14 -24.43 -18.45
CA VAL A 144 -66.88 -24.52 -19.71
C VAL A 144 -68.09 -25.42 -19.45
N THR A 145 -69.28 -24.82 -19.35
CA THR A 145 -70.56 -25.54 -19.30
C THR A 145 -71.02 -25.88 -20.71
N TYR A 146 -71.34 -27.15 -20.97
CA TYR A 146 -72.11 -27.56 -22.14
C TYR A 146 -73.46 -28.13 -21.71
N THR A 147 -74.54 -27.59 -22.26
CA THR A 147 -75.91 -28.08 -22.11
C THR A 147 -76.16 -29.25 -23.06
N LYS A 148 -76.67 -30.38 -22.56
CA LYS A 148 -77.12 -31.52 -23.37
C LYS A 148 -78.64 -31.42 -23.61
N PRO A 149 -79.15 -31.57 -24.84
CA PRO A 149 -80.58 -31.54 -25.10
C PRO A 149 -81.24 -32.87 -24.68
N TYR A 150 -82.44 -32.75 -24.10
CA TYR A 150 -83.32 -33.84 -23.73
C TYR A 150 -83.77 -34.62 -24.98
N HIS A 151 -83.78 -35.96 -24.88
CA HIS A 151 -84.66 -36.79 -25.70
C HIS A 151 -85.36 -37.81 -24.80
N ASN A 152 -86.69 -37.71 -24.77
CA ASN A 152 -87.60 -38.62 -24.06
C ASN A 152 -87.56 -40.01 -24.69
N ILE A 153 -87.44 -41.03 -23.84
CA ILE A 153 -87.75 -42.42 -24.17
C ILE A 153 -89.21 -42.65 -23.76
N LEU A 154 -90.11 -42.84 -24.72
CA LEU A 154 -91.39 -43.51 -24.47
C LEU A 154 -91.25 -44.98 -24.87
N ARG A 155 -91.56 -45.85 -23.92
CA ARG A 155 -91.84 -47.27 -24.13
C ARG A 155 -93.13 -47.42 -24.94
N ASN A 156 -93.07 -48.11 -26.06
CA ASN A 156 -93.61 -49.47 -26.22
C ASN A 156 -93.16 -50.04 -27.57
#